data_AF-A0A512IDQ9-F1
#
_entry.id   AF-A0A512IDQ9-F1
#
_cell.length_a   1.000
_cell.length_b   1.000
_cell.length_c   1.000
_cell.angle_alpha   90.00
_cell.angle_beta   90.00
_cell.angle_gamma   90.00
#
_symmetry.space_group_name_H-M   'P 1'
#
loop_
_entity.id
_entity.type
_entity.pdbx_description
1 polymer ?
#
loop_
_entity_poly.entity_id
_entity_poly.type
_entity_poly.pdbx_seq_one_letter_code
_entity_poly.pdbx_strand_id
1 'polypeptide(L)'
;MRRGPRNADIILGTEDGRALERDTRPGEEAPRSRDARAAPGAGLFSVPGIPTGPRRTRPAGEHPMTPRELYGRFALAEAVTWTLLILGMVLKYTGVSEAFVPVFGMLHGVVFLGYCLVTCFVWVDQQWPVGFGVLGLASAVVPWATIPFERRAQRSGRLAGGWRLAPGCERPATVPERVQAWSLRSPLLAALVGLVAVAAVTSVLLHLGPPVPRG
;
A
#
# COMPACT_ATOMS: atom_id res chain seq x y z
N MET A 1 24.14 43.46 -10.57
CA MET A 1 23.93 44.31 -9.38
C MET A 1 23.16 45.57 -9.81
N ARG A 2 22.22 46.06 -8.97
CA ARG A 2 21.24 47.19 -9.13
C ARG A 2 19.88 46.75 -9.73
N ARG A 3 18.82 46.50 -8.92
CA ARG A 3 17.83 47.43 -8.28
C ARG A 3 17.18 48.36 -9.33
N GLY A 4 15.86 48.49 -9.51
CA GLY A 4 14.63 48.05 -8.83
C GLY A 4 13.43 48.70 -9.56
N PRO A 5 12.17 48.39 -9.21
CA PRO A 5 10.95 48.74 -9.97
C PRO A 5 10.36 50.11 -9.59
N ARG A 6 9.64 50.76 -10.52
CA ARG A 6 8.73 51.94 -10.42
C ARG A 6 8.18 52.19 -11.84
N ASN A 7 6.95 52.57 -12.15
CA ASN A 7 5.73 53.00 -11.47
C ASN A 7 4.59 52.88 -12.50
N ALA A 8 3.34 52.71 -12.06
CA ALA A 8 2.18 53.56 -12.41
C ALA A 8 0.87 52.76 -12.35
N ASP A 9 0.19 52.90 -11.21
CA ASP A 9 -1.27 52.94 -11.12
C ASP A 9 -1.85 53.89 -12.18
N ILE A 10 -3.04 53.59 -12.73
CA ILE A 10 -4.07 54.56 -13.14
C ILE A 10 -5.32 53.81 -13.68
N ILE A 11 -6.50 54.19 -13.13
CA ILE A 11 -7.92 53.89 -13.50
C ILE A 11 -8.57 52.68 -12.75
N LEU A 12 -9.19 52.83 -11.56
CA LEU A 12 -10.57 53.33 -11.26
C LEU A 12 -11.63 52.79 -12.24
N GLY A 13 -12.45 51.78 -11.91
CA GLY A 13 -13.51 51.84 -10.91
C GLY A 13 -14.84 52.21 -11.58
N THR A 14 -15.76 51.26 -11.74
CA THR A 14 -17.21 51.52 -11.63
C THR A 14 -17.94 50.20 -11.39
N GLU A 15 -18.71 50.20 -10.31
CA GLU A 15 -19.74 49.23 -10.01
C GLU A 15 -20.91 49.45 -10.99
N ASP A 16 -21.62 48.40 -11.36
CA ASP A 16 -23.00 48.57 -11.81
C ASP A 16 -23.85 47.35 -11.46
N GLY A 17 -24.91 47.63 -10.71
CA GLY A 17 -25.82 46.65 -10.15
C GLY A 17 -26.80 46.09 -11.16
N ARG A 18 -27.11 44.79 -11.01
CA ARG A 18 -28.41 44.22 -11.40
C ARG A 18 -28.86 43.21 -10.35
N ALA A 19 -29.57 43.74 -9.36
CA ALA A 19 -30.63 43.01 -8.70
C ALA A 19 -31.93 43.17 -9.51
N LEU A 20 -32.84 42.20 -9.34
CA LEU A 20 -34.24 42.10 -9.79
C LEU A 20 -34.47 41.22 -11.04
N GLU A 21 -34.97 40.02 -10.81
CA GLU A 21 -36.34 39.66 -11.23
C GLU A 21 -36.79 38.45 -10.40
N ARG A 22 -37.92 38.60 -9.69
CA ARG A 22 -38.63 37.53 -8.97
C ARG A 22 -39.45 36.75 -10.01
N ASP A 23 -39.48 35.43 -9.94
CA ASP A 23 -40.67 34.69 -10.39
C ASP A 23 -41.31 34.01 -9.18
N THR A 24 -42.54 34.42 -8.94
CA THR A 24 -43.42 33.97 -7.87
C THR A 24 -44.55 33.26 -8.57
N ARG A 25 -44.64 31.93 -8.45
CA ARG A 25 -45.88 31.21 -8.73
C ARG A 25 -46.36 30.47 -7.48
N PRO A 26 -47.40 30.98 -6.82
CA PRO A 26 -48.19 30.23 -5.86
C PRO A 26 -49.38 29.58 -6.58
N GLY A 27 -49.68 28.33 -6.22
CA GLY A 27 -50.98 27.72 -6.48
C GLY A 27 -50.92 26.48 -7.36
N GLU A 28 -50.88 25.31 -6.73
CA GLU A 28 -51.75 24.21 -7.17
C GLU A 28 -52.22 23.43 -5.94
N GLU A 29 -53.47 23.71 -5.56
CA GLU A 29 -54.21 23.01 -4.52
C GLU A 29 -54.55 21.58 -4.96
N ALA A 30 -54.54 20.67 -3.98
CA ALA A 30 -54.94 19.28 -4.09
C ALA A 30 -56.41 19.07 -4.52
N PRO A 31 -56.75 17.84 -4.95
CA PRO A 31 -58.01 17.25 -4.53
C PRO A 31 -57.79 16.02 -3.65
N ARG A 32 -58.34 16.14 -2.45
CA ARG A 32 -58.61 15.10 -1.45
C ARG A 32 -59.63 14.11 -2.03
N SER A 33 -59.25 12.84 -2.25
CA SER A 33 -60.20 11.75 -2.49
C SER A 33 -60.13 10.71 -1.38
N ARG A 34 -61.31 10.56 -0.78
CA ARG A 34 -61.75 9.77 0.35
C ARG A 34 -61.78 8.26 0.05
N ASP A 35 -61.83 7.51 1.15
CA ASP A 35 -62.56 6.25 1.34
C ASP A 35 -61.85 4.89 1.13
N ALA A 36 -61.72 4.23 2.29
CA ALA A 36 -62.19 2.86 2.56
C ALA A 36 -61.32 1.68 2.09
N ARG A 37 -60.68 1.01 3.07
CA ARG A 37 -61.28 -0.15 3.75
C ARG A 37 -60.34 -0.67 4.84
N ALA A 38 -60.89 -0.78 6.05
CA ALA A 38 -60.33 -1.56 7.13
C ALA A 38 -60.41 -3.06 6.78
N ALA A 39 -59.29 -3.77 6.93
CA ALA A 39 -59.26 -5.22 6.98
C ALA A 39 -58.97 -5.63 8.45
N PRO A 40 -59.78 -6.52 9.05
CA PRO A 40 -59.54 -7.02 10.41
C PRO A 40 -58.61 -8.25 10.38
N GLY A 41 -57.75 -8.36 11.39
CA GLY A 41 -57.14 -9.63 11.78
C GLY A 41 -55.68 -9.83 11.35
N ALA A 42 -54.76 -9.27 12.12
CA ALA A 42 -53.38 -9.78 12.23
C ALA A 42 -52.72 -9.22 13.51
N GLY A 43 -53.34 -9.50 14.65
CA GLY A 43 -52.70 -9.33 15.95
C GLY A 43 -52.18 -10.68 16.43
N LEU A 44 -50.90 -10.72 16.80
CA LEU A 44 -50.20 -11.69 17.67
C LEU A 44 -48.95 -12.34 17.03
N PHE A 45 -47.94 -11.53 16.71
CA PHE A 45 -46.57 -11.79 17.18
C PHE A 45 -45.72 -10.52 17.00
N SER A 46 -45.73 -9.62 18.00
CA SER A 46 -44.76 -8.52 18.05
C SER A 46 -43.46 -9.10 18.59
N VAL A 47 -42.53 -9.46 17.69
CA VAL A 47 -41.17 -9.87 18.06
C VAL A 47 -40.49 -8.70 18.77
N PRO A 48 -39.94 -8.87 19.99
CA PRO A 48 -39.22 -7.80 20.68
C PRO A 48 -38.02 -7.35 19.85
N GLY A 49 -37.80 -6.03 19.82
CA GLY A 49 -36.91 -5.32 18.91
C GLY A 49 -35.57 -6.00 18.63
N ILE A 50 -35.39 -6.39 17.37
CA ILE A 50 -34.05 -6.59 16.80
C ILE A 50 -33.42 -5.20 16.74
N PRO A 51 -32.28 -4.94 17.41
CA PRO A 51 -31.54 -3.72 17.18
C PRO A 51 -31.07 -3.71 15.72
N THR A 52 -31.77 -2.96 14.88
CA THR A 52 -31.34 -2.58 13.52
C THR A 52 -30.26 -1.51 13.62
N GLY A 53 -29.23 -1.76 14.43
CA GLY A 53 -27.95 -1.13 14.15
C GLY A 53 -27.55 -1.50 12.71
N PRO A 54 -26.80 -0.65 11.98
CA PRO A 54 -26.19 -1.09 10.74
C PRO A 54 -25.48 -2.39 11.08
N ARG A 55 -25.96 -3.50 10.49
CA ARG A 55 -25.27 -4.78 10.58
C ARG A 55 -23.84 -4.41 10.24
N ARG A 56 -22.90 -4.49 11.20
CA ARG A 56 -21.48 -4.52 10.86
C ARG A 56 -21.39 -5.75 10.00
N THR A 57 -21.56 -5.57 8.70
CA THR A 57 -21.10 -6.49 7.71
C THR A 57 -19.64 -6.58 8.06
N ARG A 58 -19.29 -7.67 8.75
CA ARG A 58 -17.90 -8.08 8.87
C ARG A 58 -17.39 -7.99 7.43
N PRO A 59 -16.46 -7.09 7.10
CA PRO A 59 -16.09 -6.87 5.73
C PRO A 59 -15.75 -8.25 5.16
N ALA A 60 -16.47 -8.66 4.11
CA ALA A 60 -16.26 -9.92 3.46
C ALA A 60 -14.81 -9.90 2.94
N GLY A 61 -13.91 -10.56 3.67
CA GLY A 61 -12.47 -10.47 3.46
C GLY A 61 -11.69 -10.22 4.75
N GLU A 62 -11.79 -11.12 5.74
CA GLU A 62 -10.63 -11.36 6.62
C GLU A 62 -9.54 -12.01 5.74
N HIS A 63 -8.89 -11.21 4.91
CA HIS A 63 -7.71 -11.66 4.17
C HIS A 63 -6.59 -11.85 5.20
N PRO A 64 -5.92 -13.02 5.23
CA PRO A 64 -4.99 -13.36 6.29
C PRO A 64 -3.79 -12.40 6.40
N MET A 65 -3.48 -11.61 5.36
CA MET A 65 -2.59 -10.44 5.43
C MET A 65 -2.83 -9.43 4.29
N THR A 66 -2.73 -8.15 4.61
CA THR A 66 -2.81 -7.02 3.65
C THR A 66 -1.44 -6.72 3.00
N PRO A 67 -1.40 -6.09 1.80
CA PRO A 67 -0.15 -5.69 1.15
C PRO A 67 0.75 -4.84 2.05
N ARG A 68 0.14 -3.95 2.82
CA ARG A 68 0.81 -3.08 3.80
C ARG A 68 1.52 -3.88 4.90
N GLU A 69 0.88 -4.91 5.44
CA GLU A 69 1.46 -5.72 6.52
C GLU A 69 2.63 -6.56 6.03
N LEU A 70 2.51 -7.17 4.85
CA LEU A 70 3.59 -7.95 4.25
C LEU A 70 4.79 -7.06 3.95
N TYR A 71 4.57 -5.98 3.23
CA TYR A 71 5.63 -5.06 2.81
C TYR A 71 6.29 -4.39 4.02
N GLY A 72 5.51 -3.95 5.01
CA GLY A 72 6.01 -3.38 6.25
C GLY A 72 6.85 -4.35 7.09
N ARG A 73 6.50 -5.64 7.14
CA ARG A 73 7.31 -6.67 7.84
C ARG A 73 8.67 -6.86 7.19
N PHE A 74 8.75 -6.90 5.86
CA PHE A 74 10.02 -7.01 5.15
C PHE A 74 10.89 -5.76 5.33
N ALA A 75 10.29 -4.56 5.22
CA ALA A 75 11.01 -3.31 5.47
C ALA A 75 11.59 -3.24 6.89
N LEU A 76 10.84 -3.71 7.90
CA LEU A 76 11.33 -3.79 9.29
C LEU A 76 12.44 -4.83 9.44
N ALA A 77 12.26 -6.03 8.88
CA ALA A 77 13.27 -7.08 8.92
C ALA A 77 14.58 -6.61 8.29
N GLU A 78 14.51 -5.86 7.18
CA GLU A 78 15.68 -5.28 6.53
C GLU A 78 16.36 -4.23 7.40
N ALA A 79 15.61 -3.33 8.03
CA ALA A 79 16.18 -2.34 8.95
C ALA A 79 16.88 -3.00 10.16
N VAL A 80 16.31 -4.09 10.69
CA VAL A 80 16.92 -4.87 11.77
C VAL A 80 18.20 -5.56 11.30
N THR A 81 18.19 -6.20 10.13
CA THR A 81 19.39 -6.88 9.61
C THR A 81 20.51 -5.91 9.24
N TRP A 82 20.20 -4.72 8.72
CA TRP A 82 21.16 -3.63 8.56
C TRP A 82 21.81 -3.25 9.89
N THR A 83 21.02 -3.13 10.96
CA THR A 83 21.52 -2.79 12.29
C THR A 83 22.46 -3.88 12.82
N LEU A 84 22.09 -5.16 12.66
CA LEU A 84 22.95 -6.28 13.04
C LEU A 84 24.24 -6.30 12.22
N LEU A 85 24.18 -6.05 10.91
CA LEU A 85 25.36 -6.01 10.06
C LEU A 85 26.33 -4.91 10.50
N ILE A 86 25.83 -3.70 10.74
CA ILE A 86 26.63 -2.59 11.25
C ILE A 86 27.23 -2.93 12.61
N LEU A 87 26.45 -3.54 13.52
CA LEU A 87 26.95 -4.01 14.81
C LEU A 87 28.08 -5.04 14.64
N GLY A 88 27.93 -6.01 13.73
CA GLY A 88 28.99 -6.97 13.40
C GLY A 88 30.25 -6.30 12.87
N MET A 89 30.10 -5.29 12.00
CA MET A 89 31.23 -4.51 11.50
C MET A 89 31.91 -3.71 12.62
N VAL A 90 31.15 -3.11 13.53
CA VAL A 90 31.70 -2.39 14.69
C VAL A 90 32.49 -3.37 15.58
N LEU A 91 31.93 -4.53 15.93
CA LEU A 91 32.61 -5.55 16.74
C LEU A 91 33.89 -6.07 16.08
N LYS A 92 33.87 -6.21 14.76
CA LYS A 92 35.05 -6.56 13.96
C LYS A 92 36.13 -5.48 14.07
N TYR A 93 35.78 -4.22 13.79
CA TYR A 93 36.75 -3.12 13.78
C TYR A 93 37.22 -2.69 15.18
N THR A 94 36.49 -3.02 16.25
CA THR A 94 36.94 -2.85 17.63
C THR A 94 37.78 -4.03 18.15
N GLY A 95 37.93 -5.09 17.35
CA GLY A 95 38.71 -6.28 17.72
C GLY A 95 38.03 -7.22 18.71
N VAL A 96 36.73 -7.03 18.98
CA VAL A 96 35.98 -7.87 19.93
C VAL A 96 35.69 -9.24 19.33
N SER A 97 35.20 -9.31 18.08
CA SER A 97 34.91 -10.58 17.39
C SER A 97 34.66 -10.39 15.90
N GLU A 98 35.29 -11.21 15.06
CA GLU A 98 35.06 -11.28 13.60
C GLU A 98 33.92 -12.25 13.23
N ALA A 99 33.51 -13.13 14.14
CA ALA A 99 32.61 -14.25 13.85
C ALA A 99 31.20 -13.80 13.44
N PHE A 100 30.78 -12.60 13.84
CA PHE A 100 29.44 -12.09 13.59
C PHE A 100 29.24 -11.53 12.18
N VAL A 101 30.29 -11.04 11.52
CA VAL A 101 30.22 -10.45 10.19
C VAL A 101 29.68 -11.42 9.13
N PRO A 102 30.18 -12.66 8.98
CA PRO A 102 29.65 -13.59 7.99
C PRO A 102 28.20 -14.01 8.29
N VAL A 103 27.82 -14.14 9.56
CA VAL A 103 26.45 -14.52 9.96
C VAL A 103 25.48 -13.38 9.66
N PHE A 104 25.77 -12.17 10.12
CA PHE A 104 24.90 -11.01 9.89
C PHE A 104 24.89 -10.59 8.41
N GLY A 105 26.01 -10.75 7.70
CA GLY A 105 26.08 -10.53 6.25
C GLY A 105 25.16 -11.47 5.48
N MET A 106 25.16 -12.77 5.81
CA MET A 106 24.29 -13.76 5.20
C MET A 106 22.81 -13.49 5.49
N LEU A 107 22.48 -13.22 6.76
CA LEU A 107 21.12 -12.87 7.17
C LEU A 107 20.62 -11.62 6.43
N HIS A 108 21.45 -10.59 6.35
CA HIS A 108 21.11 -9.36 5.63
C HIS A 108 20.88 -9.62 4.14
N GLY A 109 21.77 -10.37 3.47
CA GLY A 109 21.63 -10.69 2.04
C GLY A 109 20.33 -11.42 1.70
N VAL A 110 19.93 -12.39 2.53
CA VAL A 110 18.66 -13.13 2.34
C VAL A 110 17.46 -12.21 2.52
N VAL A 111 17.46 -11.37 3.55
CA VAL A 111 16.36 -10.42 3.81
C VAL A 111 16.27 -9.34 2.73
N PHE A 112 17.40 -8.82 2.26
CA PHE A 112 17.50 -7.87 1.16
C PHE A 112 16.85 -8.43 -0.12
N LEU A 113 17.21 -9.65 -0.52
CA LEU A 113 16.61 -10.31 -1.69
C LEU A 113 15.11 -10.56 -1.51
N GLY A 114 14.68 -10.94 -0.29
CA GLY A 114 13.27 -11.09 0.05
C GLY A 114 12.49 -9.77 -0.10
N TYR A 115 13.05 -8.66 0.37
CA TYR A 115 12.46 -7.33 0.20
C TYR A 115 12.36 -6.91 -1.27
N CYS A 116 13.42 -7.14 -2.07
CA CYS A 116 13.38 -6.88 -3.51
C CYS A 116 12.26 -7.67 -4.20
N LEU A 117 12.12 -8.96 -3.87
CA LEU A 117 11.07 -9.83 -4.41
C LEU A 117 9.68 -9.30 -4.07
N VAL A 118 9.44 -8.99 -2.79
CA VAL A 118 8.15 -8.45 -2.33
C VAL A 118 7.87 -7.07 -2.93
N THR A 119 8.89 -6.23 -3.11
CA THR A 119 8.75 -4.93 -3.78
C THR A 119 8.33 -5.09 -5.23
N CYS A 120 8.96 -5.99 -5.98
CA CYS A 120 8.54 -6.32 -7.34
C CYS A 120 7.11 -6.88 -7.38
N PHE A 121 6.76 -7.74 -6.43
CA PHE A 121 5.40 -8.28 -6.32
C PHE A 121 4.38 -7.18 -6.08
N VAL A 122 4.58 -6.30 -5.09
CA VAL A 122 3.65 -5.21 -4.79
C VAL A 122 3.59 -4.20 -5.94
N TRP A 123 4.73 -3.92 -6.59
CA TRP A 123 4.79 -3.02 -7.74
C TRP A 123 3.85 -3.48 -8.86
N VAL A 124 3.90 -4.76 -9.24
CA VAL A 124 3.03 -5.29 -10.31
C VAL A 124 1.56 -5.31 -9.87
N ASP A 125 1.25 -5.71 -8.62
CA ASP A 125 -0.14 -5.80 -8.14
C ASP A 125 -0.80 -4.41 -8.09
N GLN A 126 -0.08 -3.42 -7.55
CA GLN A 126 -0.56 -2.05 -7.34
C GLN A 126 -0.26 -1.12 -8.54
N GLN A 127 0.26 -1.67 -9.64
CA GLN A 127 0.60 -0.95 -10.88
C GLN A 127 1.38 0.35 -10.64
N TRP A 128 2.41 0.31 -9.81
CA TRP A 128 3.19 1.50 -9.51
C TRP A 128 3.90 2.04 -10.76
N PRO A 129 4.01 3.38 -10.92
CA PRO A 129 4.82 3.96 -11.98
C PRO A 129 6.29 3.55 -11.78
N VAL A 130 7.00 3.34 -12.90
CA VAL A 130 8.34 2.72 -12.89
C VAL A 130 9.31 3.39 -11.92
N GLY A 131 9.35 4.72 -11.91
CA GLY A 131 10.24 5.47 -11.01
C GLY A 131 9.99 5.19 -9.52
N PHE A 132 8.76 4.89 -9.12
CA PHE A 132 8.46 4.59 -7.72
C PHE A 132 8.87 3.17 -7.33
N GLY A 133 8.71 2.22 -8.24
CA GLY A 133 9.21 0.87 -8.05
C GLY A 133 10.74 0.81 -7.97
N VAL A 134 11.43 1.52 -8.87
CA VAL A 134 12.89 1.67 -8.83
C VAL A 134 13.32 2.34 -7.52
N LEU A 135 12.62 3.38 -7.07
CA LEU A 135 12.92 4.01 -5.79
C LEU A 135 12.74 3.06 -4.60
N GLY A 136 11.74 2.16 -4.66
CA GLY A 136 11.56 1.10 -3.66
C GLY A 136 12.75 0.16 -3.61
N LEU A 137 13.20 -0.34 -4.78
CA LEU A 137 14.40 -1.19 -4.86
C LEU A 137 15.67 -0.45 -4.42
N ALA A 138 15.85 0.80 -4.82
CA ALA A 138 16.98 1.62 -4.42
C ALA A 138 16.99 1.89 -2.90
N SER A 139 15.83 1.95 -2.26
CA SER A 139 15.73 2.14 -0.81
C SER A 139 16.28 0.95 -0.02
N ALA A 140 16.30 -0.26 -0.59
CA ALA A 140 16.90 -1.45 0.04
C ALA A 140 18.43 -1.33 0.18
N VAL A 141 19.08 -0.65 -0.77
CA VAL A 141 20.53 -0.48 -0.82
C VAL A 141 21.02 0.50 0.26
N VAL A 142 20.18 1.48 0.62
CA VAL A 142 20.56 2.52 1.58
C VAL A 142 20.08 2.12 2.98
N PRO A 143 20.97 2.05 3.99
CA PRO A 143 20.59 1.71 5.35
C PRO A 143 19.43 2.56 5.87
N TRP A 144 18.44 1.91 6.49
CA TRP A 144 17.21 2.51 7.04
C TRP A 144 16.31 3.25 6.03
N ALA A 145 16.67 3.37 4.75
CA ALA A 145 15.87 4.11 3.76
C ALA A 145 14.56 3.40 3.38
N THR A 146 14.44 2.11 3.71
CA THR A 146 13.22 1.32 3.57
C THR A 146 12.08 1.85 4.46
N ILE A 147 12.40 2.39 5.65
CA ILE A 147 11.41 2.95 6.58
C ILE A 147 10.75 4.23 6.04
N PRO A 148 11.48 5.29 5.61
CA PRO A 148 10.87 6.47 5.03
C PRO A 148 10.20 6.16 3.68
N PHE A 149 10.74 5.24 2.86
CA PHE A 149 10.07 4.79 1.66
C PHE A 149 8.72 4.16 1.98
N GLU A 150 8.68 3.26 2.96
CA GLU A 150 7.43 2.61 3.37
C GLU A 150 6.41 3.62 3.90
N ARG A 151 6.86 4.56 4.74
CA ARG A 151 6.00 5.66 5.21
C ARG A 151 5.47 6.50 4.03
N ARG A 152 6.28 6.75 3.00
CA ARG A 152 5.86 7.48 1.80
C ARG A 152 4.84 6.69 0.99
N ALA A 153 5.05 5.38 0.83
CA ALA A 153 4.12 4.48 0.15
C ALA A 153 2.76 4.44 0.86
N GLN A 154 2.76 4.27 2.18
CA GLN A 154 1.55 4.32 3.01
C GLN A 154 0.82 5.67 2.91
N ARG A 155 1.52 6.80 3.06
CA ARG A 155 0.90 8.13 2.97
C ARG A 155 0.31 8.43 1.59
N SER A 156 0.89 7.87 0.54
CA SER A 156 0.40 8.05 -0.84
C SER A 156 -0.82 7.21 -1.19
N GLY A 157 -1.36 6.42 -0.25
CA GLY A 157 -2.49 5.53 -0.49
C GLY A 157 -2.15 4.32 -1.38
N ARG A 158 -0.90 4.17 -1.80
CA ARG A 158 -0.43 3.13 -2.73
C ARG A 158 -0.41 1.73 -2.14
N LEU A 159 -0.54 1.62 -0.83
CA LEU A 159 -0.69 0.38 -0.07
C LEU A 159 -2.05 0.32 0.66
N ALA A 160 -2.96 1.27 0.38
CA ALA A 160 -4.27 1.31 1.00
C ALA A 160 -5.23 0.40 0.22
N GLY A 161 -5.88 -0.54 0.91
CA GLY A 161 -6.81 -1.50 0.31
C GLY A 161 -6.35 -2.96 0.45
N GLY A 162 -7.20 -3.88 0.00
CA GLY A 162 -6.84 -5.29 -0.18
C GLY A 162 -6.08 -5.51 -1.49
N TRP A 163 -5.57 -6.72 -1.70
CA TRP A 163 -4.90 -7.12 -2.94
C TRP A 163 -5.81 -6.94 -4.16
N ARG A 164 -5.37 -6.17 -5.17
CA ARG A 164 -6.16 -5.92 -6.38
C ARG A 164 -6.47 -7.23 -7.13
N LEU A 165 -5.49 -8.14 -7.18
CA LEU A 165 -5.60 -9.44 -7.84
C LEU A 165 -6.10 -10.57 -6.93
N ALA A 166 -6.69 -10.24 -5.76
CA ALA A 166 -7.32 -11.24 -4.91
C ALA A 166 -8.41 -12.04 -5.65
N PRO A 167 -8.67 -13.30 -5.25
CA PRO A 167 -9.71 -14.11 -5.89
C PRO A 167 -11.07 -13.41 -5.89
N GLY A 168 -11.58 -13.08 -7.08
CA GLY A 168 -12.90 -12.45 -7.26
C GLY A 168 -12.89 -10.92 -7.38
N CYS A 169 -11.73 -10.26 -7.29
CA CYS A 169 -11.62 -8.81 -7.47
C CYS A 169 -11.49 -8.42 -8.95
N GLU A 170 -10.28 -8.50 -9.52
CA GLU A 170 -10.02 -8.11 -10.91
C GLU A 170 -9.42 -9.27 -11.73
N ARG A 171 -9.75 -9.34 -13.02
CA ARG A 171 -9.22 -10.38 -13.91
C ARG A 171 -7.81 -10.00 -14.39
N PRO A 172 -6.80 -10.89 -14.25
CA PRO A 172 -5.44 -10.59 -14.69
C PRO A 172 -5.37 -10.48 -16.22
N ALA A 173 -4.83 -9.38 -16.74
CA ALA A 173 -4.68 -9.14 -18.16
C ALA A 173 -3.31 -9.60 -18.68
N THR A 174 -2.26 -9.41 -17.87
CA THR A 174 -0.86 -9.67 -18.24
C THR A 174 -0.31 -10.96 -17.63
N VAL A 175 0.82 -11.47 -18.15
CA VAL A 175 1.50 -12.67 -17.60
C VAL A 175 1.93 -12.50 -16.14
N PRO A 176 2.53 -11.36 -15.72
CA PRO A 176 2.85 -11.11 -14.31
C PRO A 176 1.61 -11.15 -13.41
N GLU A 177 0.51 -10.54 -13.83
CA GLU A 177 -0.75 -10.53 -13.06
C GLU A 177 -1.36 -11.93 -12.92
N ARG A 178 -1.19 -12.82 -13.91
CA ARG A 178 -1.63 -14.23 -13.79
C ARG A 178 -0.83 -15.00 -12.76
N VAL A 179 0.49 -14.81 -12.75
CA VAL A 179 1.39 -15.42 -11.75
C VAL A 179 1.02 -14.92 -10.36
N GLN A 180 0.71 -13.64 -10.21
CA GLN A 180 0.28 -13.05 -8.93
C GLN A 180 -1.10 -13.55 -8.48
N ALA A 181 -2.09 -13.58 -9.37
CA ALA A 181 -3.41 -14.11 -9.05
C ALA A 181 -3.35 -15.57 -8.60
N TRP A 182 -2.43 -16.37 -9.17
CA TRP A 182 -2.12 -17.71 -8.68
C TRP A 182 -1.42 -17.68 -7.33
N SER A 183 -0.40 -16.83 -7.16
CA SER A 183 0.34 -16.65 -5.90
C SER A 183 -0.57 -16.28 -4.73
N LEU A 184 -1.59 -15.45 -4.96
CA LEU A 184 -2.58 -15.04 -3.96
C LEU A 184 -3.60 -16.13 -3.64
N ARG A 185 -3.82 -17.11 -4.53
CA ARG A 185 -4.70 -18.27 -4.28
C ARG A 185 -4.05 -19.30 -3.35
N SER A 186 -2.72 -19.37 -3.32
CA SER A 186 -1.98 -20.31 -2.49
C SER A 186 -0.79 -19.62 -1.79
N PRO A 187 -1.04 -18.88 -0.69
CA PRO A 187 -0.01 -18.06 -0.03
C PRO A 187 1.17 -18.87 0.49
N LEU A 188 0.95 -20.13 0.92
CA LEU A 188 2.02 -21.02 1.37
C LEU A 188 2.96 -21.43 0.24
N LEU A 189 2.40 -21.77 -0.91
CA LEU A 189 3.17 -22.18 -2.07
C LEU A 189 3.90 -20.98 -2.70
N ALA A 190 3.27 -19.81 -2.69
CA ALA A 190 3.92 -18.56 -3.04
C ALA A 190 5.13 -18.26 -2.12
N ALA A 191 4.94 -18.40 -0.81
CA ALA A 191 6.03 -18.22 0.15
C ALA A 191 7.17 -19.24 -0.07
N LEU A 192 6.82 -20.50 -0.34
CA LEU A 192 7.79 -21.55 -0.65
C LEU A 192 8.56 -21.25 -1.94
N VAL A 193 7.88 -20.88 -3.02
CA VAL A 193 8.50 -20.53 -4.30
C VAL A 193 9.41 -19.31 -4.13
N GLY A 194 8.95 -18.29 -3.40
CA GLY A 194 9.75 -17.11 -3.08
C GLY A 194 11.00 -17.47 -2.28
N LEU A 195 10.87 -18.33 -1.27
CA LEU A 195 12.00 -18.81 -0.47
C LEU A 195 13.00 -19.59 -1.33
N VAL A 196 12.53 -20.50 -2.19
CA VAL A 196 13.39 -21.26 -3.11
C VAL A 196 14.09 -20.33 -4.10
N ALA A 197 13.40 -19.34 -4.65
CA ALA A 197 13.99 -18.36 -5.55
C ALA A 197 15.10 -17.54 -4.84
N VAL A 198 14.84 -17.05 -3.62
CA VAL A 198 15.84 -16.32 -2.83
C VAL A 198 17.04 -17.22 -2.50
N ALA A 199 16.80 -18.47 -2.09
CA ALA A 199 17.86 -19.42 -1.80
C ALA A 199 18.70 -19.76 -3.04
N ALA A 200 18.06 -19.95 -4.20
CA ALA A 200 18.73 -20.21 -5.46
C ALA A 200 19.60 -19.02 -5.88
N VAL A 201 19.07 -17.80 -5.84
CA VAL A 201 19.83 -16.58 -6.14
C VAL A 201 20.99 -16.40 -5.18
N THR A 202 20.75 -16.58 -3.88
CA THR A 202 21.80 -16.52 -2.85
C THR A 202 22.90 -17.55 -3.13
N SER A 203 22.53 -18.79 -3.44
CA SER A 203 23.46 -19.87 -3.77
C SER A 203 24.29 -19.55 -5.01
N VAL A 204 23.66 -19.04 -6.08
CA VAL A 204 24.34 -18.59 -7.30
C VAL A 204 25.33 -17.46 -6.98
N LEU A 205 24.94 -16.45 -6.21
CA LEU A 205 25.82 -15.34 -5.82
C LEU A 205 27.01 -15.82 -4.98
N LEU A 206 26.82 -16.82 -4.12
CA LEU A 206 27.91 -17.44 -3.35
C LEU A 206 28.84 -18.27 -4.24
N HIS A 207 28.30 -19.00 -5.22
CA HIS A 207 29.08 -19.81 -6.15
C HIS A 207 29.87 -18.99 -7.17
N LEU A 208 29.33 -17.84 -7.59
CA LEU A 208 30.02 -16.95 -8.52
C LEU A 208 31.27 -16.31 -7.90
N GLY A 209 31.35 -16.26 -6.56
CA GLY A 209 32.52 -15.80 -5.83
C GLY A 209 32.90 -14.33 -6.12
N PRO A 210 33.64 -13.67 -5.22
CA PRO A 210 34.07 -12.31 -5.49
C PRO A 210 35.15 -12.36 -6.61
N PRO A 211 35.07 -11.50 -7.65
CA PRO A 211 36.10 -11.38 -8.69
C PRO A 211 37.31 -10.65 -8.09
N VAL A 212 37.98 -11.28 -7.13
CA VAL A 212 39.23 -10.79 -6.55
C VAL A 212 40.28 -11.82 -6.92
N PRO A 213 41.26 -11.47 -7.78
CA PRO A 213 42.40 -12.33 -8.02
C PRO A 213 43.01 -12.69 -6.66
N ARG A 214 43.20 -13.99 -6.42
CA ARG A 214 43.98 -14.46 -5.27
C ARG A 214 45.44 -14.15 -5.59
N GLY A 215 45.87 -12.95 -5.25
CA GLY A 215 47.26 -12.48 -5.29
C GLY A 215 47.92 -12.64 -3.94
#